data_AF-A0A261C910-F1
#
_entry.id   AF-A0A261C910-F1
#
_cell.length_a   1.000
_cell.length_b   1.000
_cell.length_c   1.000
_cell.angle_alpha   90.00
_cell.angle_beta   90.00
_cell.angle_gamma   90.00
#
_symmetry.space_group_name_H-M   'P 1'
#
loop_
_entity.id
_entity.type
_entity.pdbx_description
1 polymer ?
#
loop_
_entity_poly.entity_id
_entity_poly.type
_entity_poly.pdbx_seq_one_letter_code
_entity_poly.pdbx_strand_id
1 'polypeptide(L)'
;MVALLLLFLTIPVAVFTKDVKCPDGFLHFKRTPTAKNNHTKNWCMKVSVYENVGNRDNARSVCLADNATLTIPENREEYEAISAFIRKENISQPHAIDGQISQRCKLKIFRHELLRLEINTTAWTGDCNIKKNLFLFDDVNTDTTFALTQFANDIPIGYGYNQHGGPKLFWMDECMQMTRTNDTGNRVGIEFVGLSWCMGVDGIDKSDGQFKKRNINSVLCGRRPLITRNMVALLLLFLTIPVAVFTKDPKCPDGFLHFKRTPTAKNNHTKDWCVKVFSYSNTGNRDYARSVCIANDAMLTIPENRAEYEAIGEFVRKNNYSAPHAIDGELSSRCKARYLHKRFDSNTVEGECNLKKNLFVFDDINTDPSYILTKFGSKVPSGGGVTSFEDSSPPLLYLNGCMVLEQTELHGDSKALSLTNLLWCGGNDFGPKSSVDSVVCGRHPE
;
A
#
# COMPACT_ATOMS: atom_id res chain seq x y z
N MET A 1 11.03 66.86 -2.70
CA MET A 1 10.31 65.58 -2.59
C MET A 1 10.97 64.53 -3.50
N VAL A 2 12.28 64.30 -3.33
CA VAL A 2 13.10 63.29 -4.03
C VAL A 2 14.29 63.02 -3.11
N ALA A 3 14.05 62.31 -2.00
CA ALA A 3 15.11 61.94 -1.06
C ALA A 3 14.71 60.75 -0.15
N LEU A 4 13.42 60.44 -0.05
CA LEU A 4 12.93 59.34 0.80
C LEU A 4 12.78 57.99 0.06
N LEU A 5 13.01 57.95 -1.25
CA LEU A 5 12.72 56.77 -2.08
C LEU A 5 13.96 55.90 -2.39
N LEU A 6 15.16 56.32 -1.97
CA LEU A 6 16.41 55.61 -2.25
C LEU A 6 16.96 54.82 -1.04
N LEU A 7 16.30 54.87 0.13
CA LEU A 7 16.75 54.14 1.33
C LEU A 7 16.21 52.69 1.43
N PHE A 8 15.41 52.23 0.45
CA PHE A 8 14.85 50.88 0.43
C PHE A 8 15.57 49.91 -0.53
N LEU A 9 16.66 50.33 -1.18
CA LEU A 9 17.31 49.56 -2.25
C LEU A 9 18.67 48.94 -1.91
N THR A 10 19.11 48.97 -0.65
CA THR A 10 20.42 48.41 -0.24
C THR A 10 20.41 47.61 1.06
N ILE A 11 19.27 47.07 1.49
CA ILE A 11 19.30 46.01 2.51
C ILE A 11 19.49 44.70 1.75
N PRO A 12 20.65 44.01 1.84
CA PRO A 12 20.71 42.64 1.40
C PRO A 12 19.73 41.89 2.28
N VAL A 13 18.61 41.47 1.69
CA VAL A 13 17.78 40.43 2.30
C VAL A 13 18.66 39.20 2.28
N ALA A 14 19.49 39.07 3.32
CA ALA A 14 20.08 37.80 3.70
C ALA A 14 18.89 36.90 3.99
N VAL A 15 18.40 36.22 2.96
CA VAL A 15 17.58 35.05 3.11
C VAL A 15 18.49 34.06 3.82
N PHE A 16 18.47 34.09 5.14
CA PHE A 16 19.03 33.03 5.97
C PHE A 16 18.27 31.77 5.55
N THR A 17 18.79 31.06 4.57
CA THR A 17 18.36 29.70 4.27
C THR A 17 18.71 28.92 5.51
N LYS A 18 17.73 28.72 6.38
CA LYS A 18 17.87 27.89 7.56
C LYS A 18 18.35 26.54 7.06
N ASP A 19 19.55 26.12 7.46
CA ASP A 19 20.13 24.86 7.02
C ASP A 19 19.11 23.75 7.24
N VAL A 20 18.72 23.12 6.13
CA VAL A 20 17.74 22.05 6.13
C VAL A 20 18.39 20.86 6.81
N LYS A 21 18.08 20.65 8.10
CA LYS A 21 18.63 19.54 8.88
C LYS A 21 17.70 18.34 8.82
N CYS A 22 18.26 17.20 8.42
CA CYS A 22 17.63 15.91 8.59
C CYS A 22 17.76 15.44 10.06
N PRO A 23 16.81 14.65 10.56
CA PRO A 23 16.94 14.00 11.86
C PRO A 23 18.17 13.08 11.91
N ASP A 24 18.60 12.72 13.12
CA ASP A 24 19.76 11.85 13.32
C ASP A 24 19.61 10.53 12.56
N GLY A 25 20.71 10.10 11.93
CA GLY A 25 20.75 8.89 11.11
C GLY A 25 20.15 9.03 9.70
N PHE A 26 19.57 10.17 9.34
CA PHE A 26 19.10 10.43 7.99
C PHE A 26 20.12 11.23 7.16
N LEU A 27 20.33 10.79 5.92
CA LEU A 27 21.08 11.50 4.89
C LEU A 27 20.17 12.48 4.16
N HIS A 28 20.65 13.72 3.98
CA HIS A 28 19.92 14.75 3.23
C HIS A 28 20.22 14.67 1.74
N PHE A 29 19.16 14.71 0.94
CA PHE A 29 19.20 14.78 -0.51
C PHE A 29 18.43 16.00 -0.99
N LYS A 30 19.06 16.77 -1.89
CA LYS A 30 18.45 17.89 -2.59
C LYS A 30 18.14 17.45 -4.03
N ARG A 31 16.86 17.29 -4.33
CA ARG A 31 16.37 16.83 -5.64
C ARG A 31 16.11 18.01 -6.56
N THR A 32 16.34 17.81 -7.86
CA THR A 32 15.84 18.71 -8.89
C THR A 32 14.31 18.59 -8.96
N PRO A 33 13.55 19.66 -8.68
CA PRO A 33 12.10 19.59 -8.65
C PRO A 33 11.51 19.26 -10.03
N THR A 34 10.61 18.29 -10.06
CA THR A 34 9.71 17.93 -11.15
C THR A 34 8.27 18.16 -10.70
N ALA A 35 7.31 18.02 -11.62
CA ALA A 35 5.89 18.07 -11.26
C ALA A 35 5.51 16.98 -10.23
N LYS A 36 6.23 15.86 -10.18
CA LYS A 36 5.96 14.73 -9.28
C LYS A 36 6.63 14.90 -7.92
N ASN A 37 7.86 15.40 -7.87
CA ASN A 37 8.70 15.39 -6.65
C ASN A 37 8.89 16.77 -5.98
N ASN A 38 8.15 17.82 -6.38
CA ASN A 38 8.27 19.14 -5.76
C ASN A 38 8.06 19.10 -4.23
N HIS A 39 7.26 18.14 -3.77
CA HIS A 39 6.96 17.85 -2.39
C HIS A 39 8.06 17.06 -1.64
N THR A 40 9.03 16.49 -2.36
CA THR A 40 10.17 15.74 -1.83
C THR A 40 11.51 16.39 -2.22
N LYS A 41 11.51 17.61 -2.79
CA LYS A 41 12.72 18.35 -3.22
C LYS A 41 13.85 18.46 -2.19
N ASN A 42 13.50 18.44 -0.91
CA ASN A 42 14.43 18.16 0.18
C ASN A 42 13.94 16.90 0.87
N TRP A 43 14.73 15.84 0.80
CA TRP A 43 14.36 14.54 1.32
C TRP A 43 15.44 14.03 2.26
N CYS A 44 15.00 13.38 3.33
CA CYS A 44 15.85 12.72 4.30
C CYS A 44 15.64 11.22 4.14
N MET A 45 16.69 10.46 3.87
CA MET A 45 16.61 8.99 3.75
C MET A 45 17.50 8.29 4.78
N LYS A 46 17.02 7.17 5.33
CA LYS A 46 17.72 6.34 6.31
C LYS A 46 17.54 4.87 5.95
N VAL A 47 18.57 4.06 6.19
CA VAL A 47 18.48 2.60 6.17
C VAL A 47 18.28 2.15 7.61
N SER A 48 17.18 1.44 7.87
CA SER A 48 16.88 0.87 9.18
C SER A 48 17.02 -0.64 9.11
N VAL A 49 17.79 -1.22 10.03
CA VAL A 49 17.98 -2.68 10.14
C VAL A 49 16.92 -3.22 11.09
N TYR A 50 16.15 -4.18 10.61
CA TYR A 50 15.06 -4.79 11.37
C TYR A 50 14.68 -6.12 10.71
N GLU A 51 14.40 -7.16 11.50
CA GLU A 51 14.11 -8.49 10.95
C GLU A 51 12.77 -8.56 10.21
N ASN A 52 12.72 -9.41 9.17
CA ASN A 52 11.49 -9.72 8.43
C ASN A 52 10.74 -8.48 7.89
N VAL A 53 11.49 -7.45 7.47
CA VAL A 53 10.95 -6.30 6.72
C VAL A 53 10.77 -6.59 5.23
N GLY A 54 10.90 -7.87 4.83
CA GLY A 54 10.35 -8.35 3.57
C GLY A 54 8.82 -8.36 3.60
N ASN A 55 8.23 -8.48 4.80
CA ASN A 55 6.83 -8.16 5.00
C ASN A 55 6.63 -6.65 4.88
N ARG A 56 5.78 -6.23 3.95
CA ARG A 56 5.61 -4.80 3.61
C ARG A 56 5.08 -3.98 4.78
N ASP A 57 4.17 -4.53 5.56
CA ASP A 57 3.56 -3.82 6.69
C ASP A 57 4.52 -3.70 7.88
N ASN A 58 5.40 -4.69 8.08
CA ASN A 58 6.53 -4.56 9.01
C ASN A 58 7.48 -3.45 8.55
N ALA A 59 7.85 -3.44 7.27
CA ALA A 59 8.72 -2.42 6.68
C ALA A 59 8.15 -0.99 6.86
N ARG A 60 6.85 -0.82 6.60
CA ARG A 60 6.13 0.43 6.87
C ARG A 60 6.20 0.82 8.34
N SER A 61 5.95 -0.13 9.24
CA SER A 61 5.95 0.13 10.69
C SER A 61 7.31 0.55 11.23
N VAL A 62 8.39 -0.05 10.71
CA VAL A 62 9.76 0.41 11.00
C VAL A 62 9.94 1.87 10.58
N CYS A 63 9.51 2.25 9.38
CA CYS A 63 9.62 3.64 8.94
C CYS A 63 8.73 4.60 9.74
N LEU A 64 7.54 4.16 10.17
CA LEU A 64 6.64 4.96 10.99
C LEU A 64 7.24 5.35 12.34
N ALA A 65 8.08 4.49 12.92
CA ALA A 65 8.77 4.79 14.18
C ALA A 65 9.69 6.03 14.06
N ASP A 66 10.26 6.26 12.88
CA ASP A 66 11.07 7.45 12.57
C ASP A 66 10.23 8.62 11.99
N ASN A 67 8.89 8.55 12.06
CA ASN A 67 7.97 9.47 11.36
C ASN A 67 8.35 9.63 9.87
N ALA A 68 8.61 8.49 9.25
CA ALA A 68 8.97 8.33 7.85
C ALA A 68 8.00 7.37 7.15
N THR A 69 8.16 7.24 5.84
CA THR A 69 7.46 6.27 4.99
C THR A 69 8.48 5.45 4.22
N LEU A 70 8.07 4.33 3.61
CA LEU A 70 8.91 3.65 2.63
C LEU A 70 9.33 4.62 1.53
N THR A 71 10.54 4.48 1.01
CA THR A 71 11.06 5.35 -0.04
C THR A 71 11.87 4.56 -1.06
N ILE A 72 12.13 5.19 -2.21
CA ILE A 72 13.08 4.73 -3.24
C ILE A 72 14.10 5.85 -3.54
N PRO A 73 15.28 5.51 -4.08
CA PRO A 73 16.17 6.48 -4.72
C PRO A 73 15.53 7.04 -6.00
N GLU A 74 15.58 8.35 -6.20
CA GLU A 74 15.05 9.00 -7.42
C GLU A 74 16.11 9.24 -8.50
N ASN A 75 17.39 9.01 -8.19
CA ASN A 75 18.49 9.15 -9.13
C ASN A 75 19.71 8.33 -8.69
N ARG A 76 20.73 8.31 -9.56
CA ARG A 76 21.96 7.54 -9.33
C ARG A 76 22.71 8.02 -8.10
N GLU A 77 22.78 9.33 -7.87
CA GLU A 77 23.53 9.91 -6.74
C GLU A 77 22.94 9.45 -5.40
N GLU A 78 21.60 9.44 -5.28
CA GLU A 78 20.90 8.90 -4.11
C GLU A 78 21.21 7.43 -3.90
N TYR A 79 21.13 6.62 -4.96
CA TYR A 79 21.44 5.19 -4.89
C TYR A 79 22.89 4.94 -4.44
N GLU A 80 23.86 5.67 -4.99
CA GLU A 80 25.27 5.50 -4.64
C GLU A 80 25.59 5.94 -3.22
N ALA A 81 25.02 7.06 -2.76
CA ALA A 81 25.20 7.55 -1.41
C ALA A 81 24.63 6.56 -0.38
N ILE A 82 23.42 6.05 -0.61
CA ILE A 82 22.80 5.03 0.23
C ILE A 82 23.60 3.73 0.21
N SER A 83 24.04 3.28 -0.96
CA SER A 83 24.85 2.07 -1.09
C SER A 83 26.20 2.21 -0.36
N ALA A 84 26.83 3.39 -0.43
CA ALA A 84 28.08 3.66 0.29
C ALA A 84 27.89 3.61 1.80
N PHE A 85 26.79 4.16 2.31
CA PHE A 85 26.40 4.03 3.72
C PHE A 85 26.19 2.55 4.10
N ILE A 86 25.42 1.79 3.31
CA ILE A 86 25.16 0.36 3.55
C ILE A 86 26.45 -0.44 3.66
N ARG A 87 27.41 -0.21 2.75
CA ARG A 87 28.72 -0.89 2.78
C ARG A 87 29.52 -0.51 4.02
N LYS A 88 29.54 0.77 4.37
CA LYS A 88 30.26 1.28 5.54
C LYS A 88 29.75 0.65 6.84
N GLU A 89 28.43 0.52 6.96
CA GLU A 89 27.76 -0.05 8.13
C GLU A 89 27.61 -1.59 8.05
N ASN A 90 28.14 -2.22 6.99
CA ASN A 90 28.09 -3.67 6.76
C ASN A 90 26.66 -4.27 6.84
N ILE A 91 25.68 -3.57 6.28
CA ILE A 91 24.28 -4.01 6.30
C ILE A 91 24.06 -5.04 5.18
N SER A 92 23.50 -6.20 5.52
CA SER A 92 23.21 -7.27 4.56
C SER A 92 22.08 -6.89 3.59
N GLN A 93 22.32 -7.09 2.30
CA GLN A 93 21.30 -7.03 1.24
C GLN A 93 20.42 -8.31 1.25
N PRO A 94 19.20 -8.27 0.66
CA PRO A 94 18.53 -7.12 0.04
C PRO A 94 17.91 -6.16 1.08
N HIS A 95 17.42 -5.01 0.60
CA HIS A 95 16.77 -3.98 1.42
C HIS A 95 15.37 -3.69 0.88
N ALA A 96 14.34 -3.67 1.73
CA ALA A 96 12.98 -3.30 1.33
C ALA A 96 12.92 -1.81 0.94
N ILE A 97 12.23 -1.52 -0.17
CA ILE A 97 12.01 -0.15 -0.67
C ILE A 97 10.53 0.03 -1.05
N ASP A 98 10.10 1.26 -1.33
CA ASP A 98 8.71 1.52 -1.72
C ASP A 98 8.36 0.92 -3.08
N GLY A 99 7.10 0.49 -3.22
CA GLY A 99 6.52 -0.09 -4.43
C GLY A 99 5.98 -1.52 -4.23
N GLN A 100 4.73 -1.73 -4.61
CA GLN A 100 4.08 -3.04 -4.68
C GLN A 100 3.27 -3.17 -5.97
N ILE A 101 3.29 -4.31 -6.67
CA ILE A 101 2.43 -4.51 -7.85
C ILE A 101 0.96 -4.32 -7.46
N SER A 102 0.23 -3.50 -8.23
CA SER A 102 -1.18 -3.24 -7.98
C SER A 102 -2.02 -4.52 -8.12
N GLN A 103 -3.05 -4.68 -7.29
CA GLN A 103 -3.86 -5.90 -7.30
C GLN A 103 -4.56 -6.14 -8.63
N ARG A 104 -5.01 -5.06 -9.29
CA ARG A 104 -5.56 -5.13 -10.66
C ARG A 104 -4.57 -5.73 -11.65
N CYS A 105 -3.29 -5.36 -11.55
CA CYS A 105 -2.27 -5.88 -12.45
C CYS A 105 -1.80 -7.28 -12.07
N LYS A 106 -1.75 -7.60 -10.77
CA LYS A 106 -1.54 -8.97 -10.30
C LYS A 106 -2.63 -9.92 -10.80
N LEU A 107 -3.90 -9.51 -10.75
CA LEU A 107 -5.02 -10.28 -11.31
C LEU A 107 -4.89 -10.46 -12.83
N LYS A 108 -4.45 -9.43 -13.56
CA LYS A 108 -4.18 -9.56 -15.00
C LYS A 108 -3.05 -10.56 -15.29
N ILE A 109 -1.96 -10.50 -14.53
CA ILE A 109 -0.83 -11.44 -14.63
C ILE A 109 -1.32 -12.87 -14.37
N PHE A 110 -2.07 -13.07 -13.28
CA PHE A 110 -2.68 -14.34 -12.92
C PHE A 110 -3.55 -14.93 -14.05
N ARG A 111 -4.41 -14.12 -14.67
CA ARG A 111 -5.24 -14.54 -15.80
C ARG A 111 -4.40 -14.95 -17.01
N HIS A 112 -3.34 -14.20 -17.32
CA HIS A 112 -2.43 -14.55 -18.40
C HIS A 112 -1.75 -15.90 -18.13
N GLU A 113 -1.30 -16.14 -16.90
CA GLU A 113 -0.72 -17.42 -16.51
C GLU A 113 -1.72 -18.58 -16.66
N LEU A 114 -2.95 -18.43 -16.15
CA LEU A 114 -4.01 -19.45 -16.29
C LEU A 114 -4.29 -19.79 -17.75
N LEU A 115 -4.31 -18.78 -18.60
CA LEU A 115 -4.57 -18.91 -20.04
C LEU A 115 -3.32 -19.26 -20.85
N ARG A 116 -2.15 -19.42 -20.20
CA ARG A 116 -0.84 -19.64 -20.83
C ARG A 116 -0.50 -18.59 -21.90
N LEU A 117 -0.90 -17.35 -21.65
CA LEU A 117 -0.57 -16.20 -22.47
C LEU A 117 0.77 -15.60 -22.04
N GLU A 118 1.47 -14.96 -22.98
CA GLU A 118 2.70 -14.23 -22.68
C GLU A 118 2.44 -13.11 -21.67
N ILE A 119 3.32 -13.00 -20.67
CA ILE A 119 3.31 -11.92 -19.69
C ILE A 119 4.48 -10.99 -20.03
N ASN A 120 4.16 -9.81 -20.55
CA ASN A 120 5.15 -8.81 -20.92
C ASN A 120 4.66 -7.42 -20.47
N THR A 121 4.95 -7.10 -19.21
CA THR A 121 4.50 -5.84 -18.57
C THR A 121 5.15 -4.61 -19.20
N THR A 122 6.23 -4.75 -19.97
CA THR A 122 6.82 -3.63 -20.73
C THR A 122 6.05 -3.34 -22.02
N ALA A 123 5.51 -4.37 -22.67
CA ALA A 123 4.77 -4.26 -23.92
C ALA A 123 3.25 -4.04 -23.72
N TRP A 124 2.72 -4.35 -22.53
CA TRP A 124 1.30 -4.16 -22.26
C TRP A 124 0.84 -2.71 -22.44
N THR A 125 -0.29 -2.53 -23.09
CA THR A 125 -0.99 -1.24 -23.15
C THR A 125 -1.79 -1.01 -21.85
N GLY A 126 -2.08 0.26 -21.55
CA GLY A 126 -2.85 0.65 -20.35
C GLY A 126 -2.06 0.65 -19.04
N ASP A 127 -2.77 0.55 -17.92
CA ASP A 127 -2.24 0.78 -16.56
C ASP A 127 -1.17 -0.21 -16.11
N CYS A 128 -1.28 -1.48 -16.51
CA CYS A 128 -0.34 -2.54 -16.11
C CYS A 128 0.98 -2.56 -16.88
N ASN A 129 1.34 -1.42 -17.47
CA ASN A 129 2.67 -1.21 -18.01
C ASN A 129 3.63 -0.82 -16.88
N ILE A 130 4.86 -1.37 -16.87
CA ILE A 130 5.89 -1.04 -15.86
C ILE A 130 6.16 0.46 -15.75
N LYS A 131 6.07 1.21 -16.85
CA LYS A 131 6.29 2.68 -16.88
C LYS A 131 5.03 3.49 -16.54
N LYS A 132 3.94 2.84 -16.15
CA LYS A 132 2.64 3.47 -15.82
C LYS A 132 2.23 3.14 -14.39
N ASN A 133 1.14 2.40 -14.21
CA ASN A 133 0.47 2.15 -12.92
C ASN A 133 0.59 0.67 -12.51
N LEU A 134 1.64 -0.02 -12.97
CA LEU A 134 1.92 -1.40 -12.54
C LEU A 134 2.15 -1.47 -11.03
N PHE A 135 2.84 -0.47 -10.47
CA PHE A 135 3.17 -0.38 -9.04
C PHE A 135 2.35 0.70 -8.33
N LEU A 136 2.00 0.40 -7.08
CA LEU A 136 1.49 1.34 -6.08
C LEU A 136 2.62 1.73 -5.13
N PHE A 137 2.71 3.02 -4.81
CA PHE A 137 3.72 3.60 -3.94
C PHE A 137 3.06 4.27 -2.74
N ASP A 138 3.71 4.20 -1.58
CA ASP A 138 3.24 4.82 -0.35
C ASP A 138 3.42 6.34 -0.35
N ASP A 139 4.52 6.82 -0.94
CA ASP A 139 4.68 8.26 -1.20
C ASP A 139 4.31 8.63 -2.63
N VAL A 140 3.08 9.12 -2.77
CA VAL A 140 2.53 9.65 -4.04
C VAL A 140 3.34 10.80 -4.65
N ASN A 141 4.26 11.40 -3.89
CA ASN A 141 5.11 12.51 -4.34
C ASN A 141 6.53 12.07 -4.71
N THR A 142 6.80 10.77 -4.78
CA THR A 142 8.10 10.28 -5.22
C THR A 142 8.10 10.12 -6.73
N ASP A 143 9.15 10.62 -7.39
CA ASP A 143 9.36 10.34 -8.81
C ASP A 143 9.95 8.95 -9.01
N THR A 144 9.11 8.03 -9.48
CA THR A 144 9.45 6.61 -9.61
C THR A 144 10.22 6.28 -10.88
N THR A 145 10.39 7.25 -11.79
CA THR A 145 10.92 7.02 -13.14
C THR A 145 12.30 6.37 -13.11
N PHE A 146 13.21 6.86 -12.25
CA PHE A 146 14.55 6.29 -12.15
C PHE A 146 14.49 4.85 -11.67
N ALA A 147 13.92 4.56 -10.49
CA ALA A 147 13.87 3.22 -9.93
C ALA A 147 13.22 2.19 -10.87
N LEU A 148 12.14 2.56 -11.58
CA LEU A 148 11.45 1.67 -12.51
C LEU A 148 12.28 1.33 -13.77
N THR A 149 13.35 2.07 -14.07
CA THR A 149 14.30 1.72 -15.15
C THR A 149 15.42 0.79 -14.70
N GLN A 150 15.45 0.38 -13.44
CA GLN A 150 16.57 -0.34 -12.82
C GLN A 150 16.21 -1.77 -12.44
N PHE A 151 15.13 -2.33 -13.01
CA PHE A 151 14.78 -3.74 -12.83
C PHE A 151 15.73 -4.64 -13.60
N ALA A 152 16.24 -5.67 -12.93
CA ALA A 152 17.21 -6.59 -13.53
C ALA A 152 16.60 -7.66 -14.44
N ASN A 153 15.30 -7.88 -14.33
CA ASN A 153 14.58 -8.92 -15.05
C ASN A 153 13.21 -8.39 -15.49
N ASP A 154 12.61 -9.05 -16.48
CA ASP A 154 11.21 -8.85 -16.83
C ASP A 154 10.30 -9.17 -15.63
N ILE A 155 9.19 -8.43 -15.53
CA ILE A 155 8.22 -8.54 -14.44
C ILE A 155 7.00 -9.31 -14.94
N PRO A 156 6.52 -10.34 -14.20
CA PRO A 156 6.94 -10.77 -12.86
C PRO A 156 8.20 -11.66 -12.85
N ILE A 157 8.97 -11.58 -11.75
CA ILE A 157 10.25 -12.31 -11.58
C ILE A 157 10.04 -13.71 -10.99
N GLY A 158 9.08 -13.86 -10.07
CA GLY A 158 8.73 -15.13 -9.45
C GLY A 158 7.24 -15.18 -9.14
N TYR A 159 6.58 -16.26 -9.50
CA TYR A 159 5.17 -16.48 -9.24
C TYR A 159 4.85 -17.97 -9.30
N GLY A 160 3.71 -18.34 -8.70
CA GLY A 160 3.22 -19.71 -8.78
C GLY A 160 2.08 -19.95 -7.80
N TYR A 161 1.92 -21.22 -7.46
CA TYR A 161 0.85 -21.68 -6.58
C TYR A 161 1.41 -22.48 -5.43
N ASN A 162 0.94 -22.18 -4.22
CA ASN A 162 1.20 -23.00 -3.05
C ASN A 162 -0.13 -23.52 -2.49
N GLN A 163 -0.12 -24.75 -2.00
CA GLN A 163 -1.27 -25.38 -1.36
C GLN A 163 -0.80 -26.12 -0.11
N HIS A 164 -1.05 -25.56 1.07
CA HIS A 164 -0.74 -26.20 2.36
C HIS A 164 -2.03 -26.43 3.15
N GLY A 165 -2.68 -27.57 2.93
CA GLY A 165 -3.88 -27.98 3.69
C GLY A 165 -5.11 -27.06 3.56
N GLY A 166 -5.04 -26.05 2.67
CA GLY A 166 -6.06 -25.02 2.45
C GLY A 166 -6.24 -24.69 0.96
N PRO A 167 -6.75 -23.50 0.60
CA PRO A 167 -6.95 -23.13 -0.79
C PRO A 167 -5.62 -23.04 -1.54
N LYS A 168 -5.69 -23.22 -2.86
CA LYS A 168 -4.59 -22.92 -3.74
C LYS A 168 -4.33 -21.40 -3.68
N LEU A 169 -3.22 -20.97 -3.12
CA LEU A 169 -2.85 -19.56 -3.03
C LEU A 169 -2.00 -19.20 -4.23
N PHE A 170 -2.36 -18.13 -4.92
CA PHE A 170 -1.50 -17.54 -5.93
C PHE A 170 -0.49 -16.61 -5.26
N TRP A 171 0.79 -16.93 -5.38
CA TRP A 171 1.88 -16.09 -4.85
C TRP A 171 2.68 -15.49 -5.99
N MET A 172 3.22 -14.28 -5.75
CA MET A 172 4.06 -13.57 -6.70
C MET A 172 5.03 -12.66 -5.93
N ASP A 173 6.25 -12.55 -6.42
CA ASP A 173 7.18 -11.51 -6.02
C ASP A 173 6.65 -10.17 -6.51
N GLU A 174 6.16 -9.35 -5.59
CA GLU A 174 5.36 -8.17 -5.88
C GLU A 174 5.82 -6.90 -5.13
N CYS A 175 6.62 -7.04 -4.06
CA CYS A 175 7.22 -5.94 -3.31
C CYS A 175 8.61 -5.60 -3.84
N MET A 176 8.86 -4.32 -4.07
CA MET A 176 10.16 -3.83 -4.53
C MET A 176 11.23 -3.97 -3.45
N GLN A 177 12.41 -4.41 -3.86
CA GLN A 177 13.61 -4.46 -3.02
C GLN A 177 14.81 -3.86 -3.77
N MET A 178 15.71 -3.26 -3.01
CA MET A 178 17.01 -2.79 -3.49
C MET A 178 18.07 -3.87 -3.24
N THR A 179 18.84 -4.15 -4.26
CA THR A 179 19.90 -5.17 -4.33
C THR A 179 21.18 -4.54 -4.83
N ARG A 180 22.29 -5.31 -4.91
CA ARG A 180 23.58 -4.87 -5.48
C ARG A 180 24.19 -3.65 -4.78
N THR A 181 23.79 -3.40 -3.54
CA THR A 181 24.30 -2.30 -2.71
C THR A 181 25.75 -2.54 -2.29
N ASN A 182 26.17 -3.81 -2.23
CA ASN A 182 27.53 -4.21 -1.88
C ASN A 182 28.52 -4.22 -3.06
N ASP A 183 28.07 -4.12 -4.31
CA ASP A 183 28.92 -4.29 -5.51
C ASP A 183 29.94 -3.15 -5.67
N THR A 184 31.24 -3.33 -5.55
CA THR A 184 32.20 -2.20 -5.63
C THR A 184 32.71 -1.88 -7.05
N GLY A 185 32.16 -2.52 -8.08
CA GLY A 185 32.60 -2.36 -9.49
C GLY A 185 32.06 -1.09 -10.18
N ASN A 186 32.27 -0.96 -11.50
CA ASN A 186 31.66 0.12 -12.30
C ASN A 186 30.14 -0.04 -12.32
N ARG A 187 29.42 0.96 -11.78
CA ARG A 187 27.97 0.90 -11.55
C ARG A 187 27.12 1.62 -12.60
N VAL A 188 27.74 2.09 -13.68
CA VAL A 188 27.04 2.72 -14.80
C VAL A 188 26.19 1.65 -15.49
N GLY A 189 24.87 1.67 -15.23
CA GLY A 189 23.92 0.70 -15.77
C GLY A 189 23.60 -0.49 -14.85
N ILE A 190 23.99 -0.46 -13.57
CA ILE A 190 23.55 -1.50 -12.62
C ILE A 190 22.05 -1.37 -12.38
N GLU A 191 21.34 -2.41 -12.77
CA GLU A 191 19.99 -2.73 -12.33
C GLU A 191 20.04 -3.21 -10.89
N PHE A 192 19.48 -2.43 -9.98
CA PHE A 192 19.52 -2.69 -8.54
C PHE A 192 18.14 -2.98 -7.96
N VAL A 193 17.07 -2.86 -8.74
CA VAL A 193 15.70 -3.11 -8.28
C VAL A 193 15.32 -4.55 -8.60
N GLY A 194 14.84 -5.25 -7.58
CA GLY A 194 14.24 -6.57 -7.69
C GLY A 194 12.85 -6.61 -7.08
N LEU A 195 12.21 -7.77 -7.18
CA LEU A 195 10.97 -8.07 -6.49
C LEU A 195 11.17 -9.16 -5.46
N SER A 196 10.34 -9.10 -4.43
CA SER A 196 10.26 -10.04 -3.33
C SER A 196 8.80 -10.22 -2.92
N TRP A 197 8.55 -11.19 -2.08
CA TRP A 197 7.21 -11.47 -1.62
C TRP A 197 6.81 -10.56 -0.46
N CYS A 198 5.69 -9.83 -0.59
CA CYS A 198 5.25 -8.84 0.39
C CYS A 198 4.85 -9.39 1.76
N MET A 199 4.72 -10.72 1.91
CA MET A 199 4.36 -11.33 3.20
C MET A 199 5.59 -11.63 4.09
N GLY A 200 6.81 -11.53 3.56
CA GLY A 200 8.02 -11.97 4.26
C GLY A 200 8.12 -13.50 4.37
N VAL A 201 9.02 -13.99 5.23
CA VAL A 201 9.35 -15.43 5.35
C VAL A 201 8.29 -16.23 6.12
N ASP A 202 7.32 -15.54 6.72
CA ASP A 202 6.33 -16.15 7.63
C ASP A 202 4.96 -16.36 6.96
N GLY A 203 4.78 -15.84 5.74
CA GLY A 203 3.54 -16.03 4.97
C GLY A 203 3.29 -17.47 4.53
N ILE A 204 4.33 -18.33 4.49
CA ILE A 204 4.31 -19.78 4.23
C ILE A 204 5.47 -20.46 4.99
N ASP A 205 5.36 -21.77 5.19
CA ASP A 205 6.28 -22.67 5.91
C ASP A 205 7.78 -22.28 5.82
N LYS A 206 8.32 -21.86 6.97
CA LYS A 206 9.74 -21.57 7.25
C LYS A 206 10.67 -22.74 6.93
N SER A 207 10.14 -23.95 6.75
CA SER A 207 10.90 -25.16 6.43
C SER A 207 11.33 -25.23 4.96
N ASP A 208 10.65 -24.51 4.05
CA ASP A 208 11.00 -24.51 2.63
C ASP A 208 12.19 -23.56 2.37
N GLY A 209 13.32 -24.17 1.97
CA GLY A 209 14.58 -23.50 1.67
C GLY A 209 14.49 -22.46 0.54
N GLN A 210 13.43 -22.49 -0.28
CA GLN A 210 13.15 -21.47 -1.30
C GLN A 210 12.75 -20.11 -0.69
N PHE A 211 12.19 -20.10 0.52
CA PHE A 211 11.74 -18.88 1.21
C PHE A 211 12.74 -18.38 2.26
N LYS A 212 13.55 -19.26 2.87
CA LYS A 212 14.65 -18.86 3.78
C LYS A 212 15.66 -17.89 3.17
N LYS A 213 15.89 -17.98 1.86
CA LYS A 213 16.80 -17.07 1.12
C LYS A 213 16.18 -15.69 0.80
N ARG A 214 14.90 -15.46 1.16
CA ARG A 214 14.17 -14.21 0.91
C ARG A 214 14.03 -13.35 2.16
N ASN A 215 14.79 -13.63 3.22
CA ASN A 215 14.87 -12.78 4.40
C ASN A 215 15.43 -11.40 4.03
N ILE A 216 14.61 -10.37 4.20
CA ILE A 216 15.00 -8.98 4.06
C ILE A 216 15.01 -8.38 5.45
N ASN A 217 16.19 -7.95 5.91
CA ASN A 217 16.41 -7.50 7.29
C ASN A 217 16.78 -6.02 7.37
N SER A 218 16.47 -5.26 6.33
CA SER A 218 16.63 -3.81 6.35
C SER A 218 15.71 -3.14 5.36
N VAL A 219 15.37 -1.88 5.63
CA VAL A 219 14.37 -1.10 4.89
C VAL A 219 14.87 0.33 4.69
N LEU A 220 14.51 0.92 3.56
CA LEU A 220 14.77 2.32 3.25
C LEU A 220 13.58 3.19 3.62
N CYS A 221 13.80 4.11 4.55
CA CYS A 221 12.80 5.03 5.07
C CYS A 221 13.09 6.47 4.65
N GLY A 222 12.07 7.18 4.20
CA GLY A 222 12.16 8.55 3.70
C GLY A 222 11.21 9.50 4.43
N ARG A 223 11.67 10.73 4.69
CA ARG A 223 10.83 11.78 5.26
C ARG A 223 11.28 13.17 4.84
N ARG A 224 10.40 14.15 5.05
CA ARG A 224 10.77 15.56 4.95
C ARG A 224 11.67 15.98 6.13
N PRO A 225 12.60 16.92 5.89
CA PRO A 225 13.32 17.62 6.94
C PRO A 225 12.36 18.36 7.89
N LEU A 226 12.81 18.61 9.13
CA LEU A 226 12.04 19.35 10.13
C LEU A 226 11.93 20.83 9.74
N ILE A 227 10.86 21.20 9.04
CA ILE A 227 10.54 22.59 8.71
C ILE A 227 9.07 22.85 9.05
N THR A 228 8.81 23.84 9.90
CA THR A 228 7.46 24.33 10.20
C THR A 228 6.94 25.25 9.09
N ARG A 229 5.78 24.87 8.53
CA ARG A 229 4.63 25.64 7.98
C ARG A 229 4.34 25.72 6.46
N ASN A 230 3.01 25.74 6.27
CA ASN A 230 2.09 26.14 5.20
C ASN A 230 2.08 25.36 3.86
N MET A 231 1.02 24.55 3.70
CA MET A 231 0.60 23.91 2.44
C MET A 231 -0.12 24.92 1.54
N VAL A 232 0.27 24.95 0.28
CA VAL A 232 -0.56 25.43 -0.84
C VAL A 232 -0.97 24.19 -1.62
N ALA A 233 -2.27 24.00 -1.82
CA ALA A 233 -2.84 22.90 -2.59
C ALA A 233 -3.10 23.37 -4.03
N LEU A 234 -2.59 22.63 -5.01
CA LEU A 234 -2.93 22.82 -6.42
C LEU A 234 -3.80 21.63 -6.86
N LEU A 235 -5.02 21.93 -7.32
CA LEU A 235 -6.01 20.96 -7.79
C LEU A 235 -5.84 20.77 -9.31
N LEU A 236 -5.71 19.53 -9.79
CA LEU A 236 -5.77 19.20 -11.22
C LEU A 236 -7.08 18.44 -11.52
N LEU A 237 -7.82 18.93 -12.52
CA LEU A 237 -9.05 18.34 -13.05
C LEU A 237 -8.69 17.32 -14.15
N PHE A 238 -9.32 16.15 -14.14
CA PHE A 238 -9.30 15.21 -15.28
C PHE A 238 -10.69 15.09 -15.91
N LEU A 239 -10.73 15.14 -17.26
CA LEU A 239 -11.89 14.89 -18.12
C LEU A 239 -12.14 13.38 -18.30
N THR A 240 -13.39 12.96 -18.26
CA THR A 240 -13.83 11.58 -18.61
C THR A 240 -14.49 11.53 -19.99
N ILE A 241 -14.17 10.51 -20.78
CA ILE A 241 -14.83 10.13 -22.04
C ILE A 241 -15.73 8.92 -21.77
N PRO A 242 -17.00 8.87 -22.22
CA PRO A 242 -17.81 7.66 -22.12
C PRO A 242 -17.55 6.75 -23.34
N VAL A 243 -17.20 5.49 -23.08
CA VAL A 243 -17.28 4.41 -24.08
C VAL A 243 -18.38 3.46 -23.61
N ALA A 244 -19.52 3.48 -24.29
CA ALA A 244 -20.57 2.49 -24.12
C ALA A 244 -20.24 1.28 -25.01
N VAL A 245 -19.96 0.14 -24.39
CA VAL A 245 -19.95 -1.16 -25.07
C VAL A 245 -21.20 -1.89 -24.57
N PHE A 246 -22.08 -2.24 -25.51
CA PHE A 246 -23.21 -3.14 -25.27
C PHE A 246 -22.71 -4.57 -25.39
N THR A 247 -22.85 -5.37 -24.33
CA THR A 247 -22.78 -6.82 -24.41
C THR A 247 -23.81 -7.43 -23.46
N LYS A 248 -24.23 -8.65 -23.84
CA LYS A 248 -25.06 -9.66 -23.17
C LYS A 248 -25.26 -9.48 -21.66
N ASP A 249 -26.44 -9.86 -21.15
CA ASP A 249 -26.76 -9.83 -19.73
C ASP A 249 -25.63 -10.50 -18.91
N PRO A 250 -24.92 -9.71 -18.06
CA PRO A 250 -23.75 -10.20 -17.34
C PRO A 250 -24.15 -11.29 -16.36
N LYS A 251 -23.47 -12.45 -16.41
CA LYS A 251 -23.70 -13.55 -15.46
C LYS A 251 -22.55 -13.61 -14.47
N CYS A 252 -22.87 -13.59 -13.17
CA CYS A 252 -21.86 -13.84 -12.15
C CYS A 252 -21.48 -15.33 -12.10
N PRO A 253 -20.20 -15.65 -11.84
CA PRO A 253 -19.76 -17.02 -11.61
C PRO A 253 -20.48 -17.66 -10.41
N ASP A 254 -20.45 -18.99 -10.34
CA ASP A 254 -21.20 -19.74 -9.35
C ASP A 254 -20.88 -19.33 -7.90
N GLY A 255 -21.94 -19.02 -7.16
CA GLY A 255 -21.88 -18.59 -5.76
C GLY A 255 -21.46 -17.14 -5.55
N PHE A 256 -21.22 -16.35 -6.60
CA PHE A 256 -21.11 -14.89 -6.49
C PHE A 256 -22.49 -14.23 -6.57
N LEU A 257 -22.68 -13.21 -5.74
CA LEU A 257 -23.86 -12.36 -5.74
C LEU A 257 -23.67 -11.22 -6.76
N HIS A 258 -24.65 -11.04 -7.66
CA HIS A 258 -24.63 -9.95 -8.64
C HIS A 258 -25.22 -8.67 -8.05
N PHE A 259 -24.55 -7.55 -8.30
CA PHE A 259 -25.02 -6.21 -7.96
C PHE A 259 -24.91 -5.27 -9.16
N LYS A 260 -25.93 -4.44 -9.32
CA LYS A 260 -25.89 -3.28 -10.22
C LYS A 260 -25.62 -2.03 -9.41
N ARG A 261 -24.46 -1.40 -9.65
CA ARG A 261 -24.05 -0.16 -8.99
C ARG A 261 -24.52 1.05 -9.79
N THR A 262 -24.93 2.10 -9.09
CA THR A 262 -25.13 3.40 -9.72
C THR A 262 -23.77 3.99 -10.07
N PRO A 263 -23.48 4.26 -11.36
CA PRO A 263 -22.18 4.80 -11.76
C PRO A 263 -21.90 6.18 -11.16
N THR A 264 -20.70 6.34 -10.63
CA THR A 264 -20.08 7.59 -10.20
C THR A 264 -18.83 7.84 -11.03
N ALA A 265 -18.19 9.01 -10.88
CA ALA A 265 -16.92 9.28 -11.55
C ALA A 265 -15.81 8.28 -11.17
N LYS A 266 -15.95 7.59 -10.03
CA LYS A 266 -14.99 6.58 -9.57
C LYS A 266 -15.36 5.18 -10.05
N ASN A 267 -16.60 4.75 -9.86
CA ASN A 267 -16.97 3.32 -10.01
C ASN A 267 -17.64 2.95 -11.34
N ASN A 268 -17.59 3.82 -12.37
CA ASN A 268 -18.26 3.59 -13.65
C ASN A 268 -17.84 2.26 -14.33
N HIS A 269 -16.62 1.78 -14.04
CA HIS A 269 -16.12 0.51 -14.56
C HIS A 269 -16.71 -0.71 -13.83
N THR A 270 -17.16 -0.57 -12.58
CA THR A 270 -17.75 -1.65 -11.76
C THR A 270 -19.29 -1.61 -11.71
N LYS A 271 -19.94 -1.01 -12.71
CA LYS A 271 -21.41 -0.88 -12.76
C LYS A 271 -22.17 -2.20 -12.60
N ASP A 272 -21.57 -3.30 -13.05
CA ASP A 272 -22.00 -4.66 -12.79
C ASP A 272 -20.87 -5.35 -12.04
N TRP A 273 -21.16 -5.86 -10.85
CA TRP A 273 -20.15 -6.40 -9.94
C TRP A 273 -20.64 -7.68 -9.27
N CYS A 274 -19.74 -8.64 -9.15
CA CYS A 274 -19.98 -9.93 -8.53
C CYS A 274 -19.21 -10.00 -7.21
N VAL A 275 -19.87 -10.30 -6.10
CA VAL A 275 -19.25 -10.35 -4.77
C VAL A 275 -19.44 -11.71 -4.11
N LYS A 276 -18.42 -12.22 -3.43
CA LYS A 276 -18.47 -13.44 -2.63
C LYS A 276 -17.60 -13.33 -1.39
N VAL A 277 -18.03 -13.95 -0.29
CA VAL A 277 -17.23 -14.07 0.94
C VAL A 277 -16.60 -15.46 0.95
N PHE A 278 -15.29 -15.50 1.24
CA PHE A 278 -14.53 -16.73 1.35
C PHE A 278 -14.00 -16.88 2.78
N SER A 279 -14.14 -18.06 3.38
CA SER A 279 -13.60 -18.36 4.70
C SER A 279 -12.23 -19.01 4.60
N TYR A 280 -11.22 -18.31 5.12
CA TYR A 280 -9.85 -18.79 5.24
C TYR A 280 -9.17 -18.14 6.45
N SER A 281 -8.44 -18.94 7.21
CA SER A 281 -7.67 -18.45 8.36
C SER A 281 -6.60 -17.45 7.94
N ASN A 282 -6.22 -16.56 8.87
CA ASN A 282 -5.17 -15.55 8.68
C ASN A 282 -5.43 -14.54 7.55
N THR A 283 -6.69 -14.33 7.16
CA THR A 283 -7.06 -13.27 6.21
C THR A 283 -7.01 -11.86 6.83
N GLY A 284 -6.55 -11.74 8.06
CA GLY A 284 -6.12 -10.46 8.66
C GLY A 284 -4.81 -9.94 8.08
N ASN A 285 -3.97 -10.83 7.54
CA ASN A 285 -2.83 -10.40 6.73
C ASN A 285 -3.37 -9.91 5.37
N ARG A 286 -3.18 -8.62 5.06
CA ARG A 286 -3.77 -7.99 3.87
C ARG A 286 -3.29 -8.64 2.58
N ASP A 287 -2.01 -8.95 2.48
CA ASP A 287 -1.40 -9.59 1.30
C ASP A 287 -1.85 -11.05 1.13
N TYR A 288 -2.10 -11.74 2.24
CA TYR A 288 -2.72 -13.06 2.22
C TYR A 288 -4.17 -12.99 1.71
N ALA A 289 -4.98 -12.07 2.25
CA ALA A 289 -6.37 -11.86 1.83
C ALA A 289 -6.49 -11.50 0.34
N ARG A 290 -5.57 -10.67 -0.17
CA ARG A 290 -5.43 -10.36 -1.61
C ARG A 290 -5.20 -11.63 -2.43
N SER A 291 -4.25 -12.45 -1.99
CA SER A 291 -3.86 -13.69 -2.67
C SER A 291 -5.00 -14.72 -2.70
N VAL A 292 -5.80 -14.80 -1.65
CA VAL A 292 -7.05 -15.57 -1.62
C VAL A 292 -8.03 -15.11 -2.69
N CYS A 293 -8.29 -13.80 -2.81
CA CYS A 293 -9.20 -13.28 -3.82
C CYS A 293 -8.70 -13.56 -5.25
N ILE A 294 -7.40 -13.36 -5.50
CA ILE A 294 -6.81 -13.57 -6.82
C ILE A 294 -6.88 -15.03 -7.23
N ALA A 295 -6.66 -15.98 -6.32
CA ALA A 295 -6.82 -17.40 -6.60
C ALA A 295 -8.25 -17.77 -7.06
N ASN A 296 -9.24 -16.95 -6.72
CA ASN A 296 -10.63 -17.07 -7.15
C ASN A 296 -10.99 -16.12 -8.32
N ASP A 297 -9.97 -15.64 -9.04
CA ASP A 297 -10.09 -14.70 -10.15
C ASP A 297 -10.92 -13.44 -9.78
N ALA A 298 -10.65 -12.95 -8.58
CA ALA A 298 -11.29 -11.79 -7.97
C ALA A 298 -10.24 -10.89 -7.28
N MET A 299 -10.69 -9.77 -6.74
CA MET A 299 -9.86 -8.85 -5.94
C MET A 299 -10.57 -8.53 -4.62
N LEU A 300 -9.81 -8.08 -3.61
CA LEU A 300 -10.40 -7.53 -2.38
C LEU A 300 -11.35 -6.38 -2.75
N THR A 301 -12.49 -6.30 -2.06
CA THR A 301 -13.52 -5.30 -2.39
C THR A 301 -14.20 -4.75 -1.14
N ILE A 302 -14.99 -3.70 -1.33
CA ILE A 302 -15.88 -3.13 -0.31
C ILE A 302 -17.33 -3.16 -0.80
N PRO A 303 -18.33 -3.16 0.11
CA PRO A 303 -19.69 -2.84 -0.26
C PRO A 303 -19.84 -1.33 -0.54
N GLU A 304 -20.28 -0.99 -1.74
CA GLU A 304 -20.42 0.41 -2.17
C GLU A 304 -21.83 0.98 -1.93
N ASN A 305 -22.77 0.13 -1.50
CA ASN A 305 -24.13 0.54 -1.20
C ASN A 305 -24.78 -0.38 -0.16
N ARG A 306 -26.00 -0.01 0.25
CA ARG A 306 -26.76 -0.74 1.26
C ARG A 306 -27.13 -2.16 0.84
N ALA A 307 -27.44 -2.39 -0.44
CA ALA A 307 -27.83 -3.71 -0.91
C ALA A 307 -26.66 -4.70 -0.83
N GLU A 308 -25.48 -4.29 -1.30
CA GLU A 308 -24.24 -5.06 -1.17
C GLU A 308 -23.93 -5.37 0.30
N TYR A 309 -24.04 -4.34 1.15
CA TYR A 309 -23.78 -4.45 2.58
C TYR A 309 -24.67 -5.47 3.29
N GLU A 310 -26.00 -5.36 3.10
CA GLU A 310 -26.96 -6.26 3.73
C GLU A 310 -26.82 -7.69 3.20
N ALA A 311 -26.54 -7.86 1.90
CA ALA A 311 -26.38 -9.17 1.29
C ALA A 311 -25.11 -9.89 1.78
N ILE A 312 -23.99 -9.18 1.96
CA ILE A 312 -22.79 -9.73 2.60
C ILE A 312 -23.12 -10.14 4.03
N GLY A 313 -23.78 -9.27 4.82
CA GLY A 313 -24.16 -9.59 6.19
C GLY A 313 -25.06 -10.83 6.30
N GLU A 314 -26.02 -10.99 5.39
CA GLU A 314 -26.89 -12.17 5.33
C GLU A 314 -26.11 -13.44 4.94
N PHE A 315 -25.19 -13.35 3.98
CA PHE A 315 -24.33 -14.47 3.59
C PHE A 315 -23.50 -14.95 4.77
N VAL A 316 -22.83 -14.03 5.46
CA VAL A 316 -22.00 -14.30 6.64
C VAL A 316 -22.83 -14.97 7.73
N ARG A 317 -24.01 -14.42 8.04
CA ARG A 317 -24.94 -14.97 9.04
C ARG A 317 -25.38 -16.39 8.69
N LYS A 318 -25.79 -16.64 7.44
CA LYS A 318 -26.24 -17.97 6.99
C LYS A 318 -25.14 -19.03 7.08
N ASN A 319 -23.89 -18.63 6.91
CA ASN A 319 -22.73 -19.52 6.96
C ASN A 319 -22.05 -19.56 8.34
N ASN A 320 -22.62 -18.90 9.35
CA ASN A 320 -22.13 -18.88 10.74
C ASN A 320 -20.68 -18.41 10.87
N TYR A 321 -20.29 -17.38 10.11
CA TYR A 321 -18.97 -16.77 10.22
C TYR A 321 -18.98 -15.75 11.35
N SER A 322 -18.27 -16.04 12.44
CA SER A 322 -18.24 -15.22 13.67
C SER A 322 -17.06 -14.25 13.75
N ALA A 323 -15.99 -14.49 12.99
CA ALA A 323 -14.83 -13.61 12.92
C ALA A 323 -15.07 -12.42 11.97
N PRO A 324 -14.46 -11.24 12.21
CA PRO A 324 -14.43 -10.16 11.23
C PRO A 324 -13.98 -10.61 9.82
N HIS A 325 -14.45 -9.89 8.81
CA HIS A 325 -14.18 -10.17 7.39
C HIS A 325 -13.29 -9.09 6.79
N ALA A 326 -12.17 -9.47 6.19
CA ALA A 326 -11.30 -8.53 5.47
C ALA A 326 -12.02 -7.93 4.26
N ILE A 327 -11.94 -6.60 4.12
CA ILE A 327 -12.42 -5.83 2.97
C ILE A 327 -11.32 -4.91 2.47
N ASP A 328 -11.46 -4.35 1.27
CA ASP A 328 -10.44 -3.43 0.74
C ASP A 328 -10.38 -2.12 1.55
N GLY A 329 -9.20 -1.50 1.55
CA GLY A 329 -8.91 -0.25 2.22
C GLY A 329 -7.88 -0.38 3.34
N GLU A 330 -6.85 0.46 3.28
CA GLU A 330 -5.86 0.61 4.35
C GLU A 330 -5.54 2.08 4.61
N LEU A 331 -5.37 2.46 5.86
CA LEU A 331 -4.86 3.79 6.21
C LEU A 331 -3.56 4.09 5.46
N SER A 332 -3.49 5.25 4.81
CA SER A 332 -2.28 5.65 4.10
C SER A 332 -1.09 5.81 5.05
N SER A 333 0.10 5.37 4.63
CA SER A 333 1.34 5.47 5.42
C SER A 333 1.60 6.92 5.88
N ARG A 334 1.31 7.90 5.02
CA ARG A 334 1.42 9.33 5.35
C ARG A 334 0.47 9.77 6.47
N CYS A 335 -0.78 9.30 6.45
CA CYS A 335 -1.73 9.65 7.51
C CYS A 335 -1.45 8.89 8.81
N LYS A 336 -0.95 7.65 8.74
CA LYS A 336 -0.41 6.92 9.90
C LYS A 336 0.74 7.71 10.55
N ALA A 337 1.74 8.12 9.77
CA ALA A 337 2.89 8.91 10.26
C ALA A 337 2.44 10.22 10.91
N ARG A 338 1.56 10.97 10.23
CA ARG A 338 1.00 12.23 10.76
C ARG A 338 0.27 12.01 12.08
N TYR A 339 -0.52 10.94 12.19
CA TYR A 339 -1.29 10.65 13.40
C TYR A 339 -0.41 10.29 14.59
N LEU A 340 0.62 9.47 14.36
CA LEU A 340 1.60 9.09 15.38
C LEU A 340 2.40 10.31 15.87
N HIS A 341 2.77 11.20 14.96
CA HIS A 341 3.44 12.44 15.32
C HIS A 341 2.54 13.42 16.09
N LYS A 342 1.28 13.56 15.66
CA LYS A 342 0.30 14.42 16.32
C LYS A 342 -1.09 13.81 16.18
N ARG A 343 -1.60 13.25 17.28
CA ARG A 343 -2.96 12.70 17.34
C ARG A 343 -3.97 13.75 16.84
N PHE A 344 -4.85 13.33 15.94
CA PHE A 344 -5.94 14.15 15.42
C PHE A 344 -7.25 13.36 15.41
N ASP A 345 -8.36 14.02 15.14
CA ASP A 345 -9.62 13.35 14.84
C ASP A 345 -9.84 13.35 13.33
N SER A 346 -9.86 12.16 12.72
CA SER A 346 -10.01 12.00 11.27
C SER A 346 -11.36 12.50 10.76
N ASN A 347 -12.38 12.63 11.61
CA ASN A 347 -13.68 13.16 11.21
C ASN A 347 -13.63 14.67 10.95
N THR A 348 -12.79 15.39 11.70
CA THR A 348 -12.78 16.85 11.76
C THR A 348 -11.50 17.46 11.21
N VAL A 349 -10.40 16.70 11.10
CA VAL A 349 -9.12 17.20 10.59
C VAL A 349 -9.28 17.71 9.15
N GLU A 350 -8.70 18.87 8.88
CA GLU A 350 -8.62 19.39 7.52
C GLU A 350 -7.51 18.68 6.71
N GLY A 351 -7.70 18.68 5.39
CA GLY A 351 -6.77 18.09 4.43
C GLY A 351 -6.97 16.59 4.21
N GLU A 352 -5.98 15.96 3.59
CA GLU A 352 -6.08 14.61 3.01
C GLU A 352 -6.39 13.49 4.01
N CYS A 353 -5.99 13.63 5.28
CA CYS A 353 -6.21 12.64 6.34
C CYS A 353 -7.60 12.72 6.99
N ASN A 354 -8.53 13.44 6.35
CA ASN A 354 -9.92 13.40 6.72
C ASN A 354 -10.56 12.08 6.25
N LEU A 355 -11.42 11.48 7.08
CA LEU A 355 -12.12 10.22 6.81
C LEU A 355 -12.82 10.22 5.45
N LYS A 356 -13.40 11.35 5.04
CA LYS A 356 -14.14 11.50 3.77
C LYS A 356 -13.25 11.90 2.58
N LYS A 357 -11.92 11.90 2.74
CA LYS A 357 -10.97 12.30 1.70
C LYS A 357 -10.03 11.13 1.35
N ASN A 358 -8.72 11.28 1.57
CA ASN A 358 -7.68 10.33 1.14
C ASN A 358 -7.01 9.67 2.36
N LEU A 359 -7.79 9.45 3.42
CA LEU A 359 -7.31 8.77 4.62
C LEU A 359 -6.93 7.31 4.31
N PHE A 360 -7.69 6.68 3.43
CA PHE A 360 -7.51 5.29 2.99
C PHE A 360 -6.96 5.20 1.57
N VAL A 361 -6.17 4.16 1.33
CA VAL A 361 -5.73 3.69 0.01
C VAL A 361 -6.45 2.39 -0.29
N PHE A 362 -7.04 2.31 -1.48
CA PHE A 362 -7.77 1.15 -1.99
C PHE A 362 -6.98 0.49 -3.12
N ASP A 363 -7.14 -0.82 -3.26
CA ASP A 363 -6.44 -1.62 -4.26
C ASP A 363 -6.99 -1.40 -5.67
N ASP A 364 -8.29 -1.15 -5.77
CA ASP A 364 -8.89 -0.60 -6.98
C ASP A 364 -9.13 0.90 -6.80
N ILE A 365 -8.38 1.70 -7.56
CA ILE A 365 -8.48 3.17 -7.62
C ILE A 365 -9.89 3.65 -8.04
N ASN A 366 -10.67 2.78 -8.67
CA ASN A 366 -12.03 3.04 -9.13
C ASN A 366 -13.10 2.68 -8.09
N THR A 367 -12.70 2.25 -6.90
CA THR A 367 -13.61 2.00 -5.79
C THR A 367 -14.25 3.30 -5.30
N ASP A 368 -15.56 3.32 -5.08
CA ASP A 368 -16.25 4.41 -4.39
C ASP A 368 -16.46 4.09 -2.90
N PRO A 369 -15.60 4.60 -1.99
CA PRO A 369 -15.69 4.26 -0.59
C PRO A 369 -16.77 5.06 0.16
N SER A 370 -17.51 5.95 -0.51
CA SER A 370 -18.38 6.91 0.16
C SER A 370 -19.41 6.25 1.08
N TYR A 371 -19.97 5.10 0.68
CA TYR A 371 -20.92 4.36 1.51
C TYR A 371 -20.24 3.68 2.70
N ILE A 372 -19.19 2.91 2.47
CA ILE A 372 -18.56 2.12 3.54
C ILE A 372 -17.95 3.00 4.62
N LEU A 373 -17.42 4.17 4.26
CA LEU A 373 -16.86 5.13 5.20
C LEU A 373 -17.92 5.70 6.17
N THR A 374 -19.23 5.59 5.86
CA THR A 374 -20.30 5.94 6.80
C THR A 374 -20.56 4.90 7.89
N LYS A 375 -19.91 3.74 7.82
CA LYS A 375 -20.16 2.59 8.71
C LYS A 375 -19.12 2.41 9.81
N PHE A 376 -18.17 3.34 9.93
CA PHE A 376 -17.29 3.38 11.08
C PHE A 376 -18.08 3.74 12.35
N GLY A 377 -18.07 2.84 13.33
CA GLY A 377 -18.74 3.03 14.61
C GLY A 377 -17.97 3.87 15.63
N SER A 378 -16.67 4.13 15.39
CA SER A 378 -15.77 4.80 16.34
C SER A 378 -14.75 5.71 15.64
N LYS A 379 -13.87 6.35 16.43
CA LYS A 379 -12.81 7.22 15.94
C LYS A 379 -11.79 6.41 15.12
N VAL A 380 -11.41 6.92 13.95
CA VAL A 380 -10.36 6.34 13.08
C VAL A 380 -9.05 7.12 13.22
N PRO A 381 -7.88 6.48 13.42
CA PRO A 381 -7.66 5.04 13.67
C PRO A 381 -8.25 4.61 15.03
N SER A 382 -8.78 3.38 15.07
CA SER A 382 -9.48 2.81 16.23
C SER A 382 -8.54 2.19 17.27
N GLY A 383 -7.25 2.03 16.94
CA GLY A 383 -6.28 1.40 17.83
C GLY A 383 -4.85 1.42 17.26
N GLY A 384 -3.91 1.00 18.10
CA GLY A 384 -2.50 0.90 17.79
C GLY A 384 -1.71 0.58 19.05
N GLY A 385 -0.43 0.27 18.88
CA GLY A 385 0.40 -0.13 20.01
C GLY A 385 1.87 -0.20 19.65
N VAL A 386 2.61 -0.81 20.57
CA VAL A 386 4.03 -1.12 20.43
C VAL A 386 4.18 -2.63 20.50
N THR A 387 4.98 -3.21 19.61
CA THR A 387 5.34 -4.64 19.61
C THR A 387 6.84 -4.78 19.34
N SER A 388 7.45 -5.90 19.69
CA SER A 388 8.83 -6.25 19.32
C SER A 388 8.86 -7.67 18.75
N PHE A 389 9.88 -7.97 17.95
CA PHE A 389 10.11 -9.31 17.40
C PHE A 389 10.87 -10.20 18.39
N GLU A 390 11.85 -9.60 19.09
CA GLU A 390 12.61 -10.18 20.18
C GLU A 390 12.84 -9.12 21.27
N ASP A 391 13.20 -9.51 22.49
CA ASP A 391 13.47 -8.59 23.62
C ASP A 391 14.61 -7.59 23.30
N SER A 392 15.48 -7.91 22.34
CA SER A 392 16.61 -7.11 21.88
C SER A 392 16.29 -6.18 20.70
N SER A 393 15.13 -6.37 20.05
CA SER A 393 14.75 -5.60 18.85
C SER A 393 14.14 -4.24 19.23
N PRO A 394 14.37 -3.19 18.43
CA PRO A 394 13.68 -1.91 18.61
C PRO A 394 12.15 -2.09 18.62
N PRO A 395 11.41 -1.37 19.48
CA PRO A 395 9.96 -1.42 19.48
C PRO A 395 9.38 -0.92 18.15
N LEU A 396 8.53 -1.74 17.52
CA LEU A 396 7.71 -1.36 16.37
C LEU A 396 6.44 -0.68 16.82
N LEU A 397 6.22 0.52 16.28
CA LEU A 397 4.96 1.23 16.40
C LEU A 397 4.01 0.78 15.30
N TYR A 398 2.81 0.38 15.68
CA TYR A 398 1.77 0.02 14.72
C TYR A 398 0.47 0.76 14.99
N LEU A 399 -0.31 0.95 13.93
CA LEU A 399 -1.70 1.40 13.98
C LEU A 399 -2.57 0.35 13.31
N ASN A 400 -3.75 0.10 13.87
CA ASN A 400 -4.79 -0.63 13.15
C ASN A 400 -5.14 0.16 11.89
N GLY A 401 -4.94 -0.47 10.73
CA GLY A 401 -4.93 0.20 9.45
C GLY A 401 -5.81 -0.44 8.40
N CYS A 402 -6.06 -1.75 8.49
CA CYS A 402 -6.77 -2.51 7.47
C CYS A 402 -8.25 -2.59 7.78
N MET A 403 -9.07 -2.30 6.77
CA MET A 403 -10.52 -2.29 6.91
C MET A 403 -11.08 -3.70 7.04
N VAL A 404 -11.97 -3.89 8.00
CA VAL A 404 -12.74 -5.12 8.19
C VAL A 404 -14.21 -4.82 8.39
N LEU A 405 -15.06 -5.78 8.05
CA LEU A 405 -16.45 -5.84 8.47
C LEU A 405 -16.55 -6.70 9.71
N GLU A 406 -16.88 -6.09 10.84
CA GLU A 406 -17.14 -6.77 12.09
C GLU A 406 -18.65 -6.98 12.23
N GLN A 407 -19.13 -8.19 12.48
CA GLN A 407 -20.55 -8.37 12.77
C GLN A 407 -20.86 -7.83 14.16
N THR A 408 -21.88 -6.96 14.24
CA THR A 408 -22.58 -6.73 15.50
C THR A 408 -23.80 -7.64 15.52
N GLU A 409 -23.80 -8.61 16.43
CA GLU A 409 -25.02 -9.38 16.73
C GLU A 409 -26.08 -8.40 17.24
N LEU A 410 -27.11 -8.14 16.44
CA LEU A 410 -28.36 -7.59 16.95
C LEU A 410 -29.17 -8.78 17.47
N HIS A 411 -29.24 -8.97 18.79
CA HIS A 411 -30.12 -9.97 19.39
C HIS A 411 -31.57 -9.81 18.85
N GLY A 412 -32.11 -10.86 18.23
CA GLY A 412 -33.50 -10.93 17.71
C GLY A 412 -33.61 -11.06 16.18
N ASP A 413 -34.84 -11.03 15.65
CA ASP A 413 -35.20 -11.10 14.20
C ASP A 413 -34.68 -9.93 13.33
N SER A 414 -33.84 -9.06 13.90
CA SER A 414 -33.20 -7.94 13.21
C SER A 414 -32.11 -8.41 12.24
N LYS A 415 -32.10 -7.86 11.02
CA LYS A 415 -31.03 -8.09 10.03
C LYS A 415 -29.67 -7.80 10.68
N ALA A 416 -28.73 -8.75 10.59
CA ALA A 416 -27.34 -8.53 11.02
C ALA A 416 -26.73 -7.37 10.23
N LEU A 417 -26.36 -6.30 10.93
CA LEU A 417 -25.59 -5.20 10.36
C LEU A 417 -24.15 -5.38 10.82
N SER A 418 -23.21 -5.34 9.86
CA SER A 418 -21.81 -5.21 10.21
C SER A 418 -21.53 -3.79 10.73
N LEU A 419 -20.35 -3.56 11.27
CA LEU A 419 -19.71 -2.26 11.39
C LEU A 419 -18.38 -2.31 10.66
N THR A 420 -17.94 -1.18 10.14
CA THR A 420 -16.58 -1.07 9.61
C THR A 420 -15.63 -0.72 10.74
N ASN A 421 -14.56 -1.50 10.88
CA ASN A 421 -13.52 -1.30 11.87
C ASN A 421 -12.14 -1.42 11.23
N LEU A 422 -11.09 -1.06 11.97
CA LEU A 422 -9.71 -1.26 11.57
C LEU A 422 -9.04 -2.31 12.45
N LEU A 423 -8.32 -3.22 11.81
CA LEU A 423 -7.44 -4.18 12.45
C LEU A 423 -6.00 -4.03 11.93
N TRP A 424 -5.09 -4.73 12.60
CA TRP A 424 -3.71 -4.82 12.19
C TRP A 424 -3.58 -5.53 10.83
N CYS A 425 -2.74 -4.99 9.93
CA CYS A 425 -2.62 -5.45 8.55
C CYS A 425 -1.69 -6.64 8.37
N GLY A 426 -0.82 -6.92 9.34
CA GLY A 426 0.14 -8.02 9.30
C GLY A 426 -0.44 -9.37 9.72
N GLY A 427 -1.76 -9.45 10.00
CA GLY A 427 -2.41 -10.68 10.43
C GLY A 427 -1.94 -11.21 11.78
N ASN A 428 -1.97 -12.54 11.94
CA ASN A 428 -1.50 -13.22 13.16
C ASN A 428 0.01 -13.41 13.20
N ASP A 429 0.71 -12.95 12.16
CA ASP A 429 2.12 -13.26 11.97
C ASP A 429 2.94 -12.55 13.06
N PHE A 430 2.65 -11.26 13.36
CA PHE A 430 3.23 -10.50 14.48
C PHE A 430 2.36 -9.29 14.86
N GLY A 431 2.17 -9.01 16.15
CA GLY A 431 1.32 -7.93 16.65
C GLY A 431 0.09 -8.45 17.43
N PRO A 432 -0.94 -7.61 17.69
CA PRO A 432 -2.15 -8.08 18.35
C PRO A 432 -2.84 -9.10 17.45
N LYS A 433 -3.21 -10.26 18.00
CA LYS A 433 -3.94 -11.29 17.25
C LYS A 433 -5.16 -10.68 16.59
N SER A 434 -5.22 -10.72 15.26
CA SER A 434 -6.41 -10.39 14.49
C SER A 434 -7.07 -11.70 14.07
N SER A 435 -8.12 -12.12 14.78
CA SER A 435 -8.95 -13.24 14.35
C SER A 435 -9.82 -12.81 13.18
N VAL A 436 -9.22 -12.70 11.99
CA VAL A 436 -9.91 -12.42 10.73
C VAL A 436 -9.76 -13.66 9.87
N ASP A 437 -10.86 -14.38 9.70
CA ASP A 437 -10.89 -15.73 9.11
C ASP A 437 -11.77 -15.81 7.86
N SER A 438 -12.03 -14.66 7.25
CA SER A 438 -12.68 -14.57 5.96
C SER A 438 -12.40 -13.24 5.25
N VAL A 439 -12.62 -13.24 3.94
CA VAL A 439 -12.37 -12.09 3.05
C VAL A 439 -13.54 -11.90 2.09
N VAL A 440 -13.86 -10.64 1.79
CA VAL A 440 -14.84 -10.27 0.76
C VAL A 440 -14.12 -9.96 -0.54
N CYS A 441 -14.42 -10.74 -1.58
CA CYS A 441 -13.82 -10.61 -2.89
C CYS A 441 -14.86 -10.19 -3.94
N GLY A 442 -14.43 -9.34 -4.87
CA GLY A 442 -15.23 -8.80 -5.96
C GLY A 442 -14.60 -9.03 -7.33
N ARG A 443 -15.42 -9.18 -8.36
CA ARG A 443 -14.98 -9.30 -9.76
C ARG A 443 -16.03 -8.82 -10.75
N HIS A 444 -15.61 -8.56 -11.99
CA HIS A 444 -16.55 -8.36 -13.08
C HIS A 444 -17.30 -9.67 -13.42
N PRO A 445 -18.56 -9.57 -13.85
CA PRO A 445 -19.30 -10.67 -14.46
C PRO A 445 -18.63 -11.20 -15.73
N GLU A 446 -19.03 -12.40 -16.15
CA GLU A 446 -18.59 -13.07 -17.39
C GLU A 446 -19.36 -12.61 -18.64
#